data_AF-A0A6P0TVM9-F1
#
_entry.id   AF-A0A6P0TVM9-F1
#
_cell.length_a   1.000
_cell.length_b   1.000
_cell.length_c   1.000
_cell.angle_alpha   90.00
_cell.angle_beta   90.00
_cell.angle_gamma   90.00
#
_symmetry.space_group_name_H-M   'P 1'
#
loop_
_entity.id
_entity.type
_entity.pdbx_description
1 polymer ?
#
loop_
_entity_poly.entity_id
_entity_poly.type
_entity_poly.pdbx_seq_one_letter_code
_entity_poly.pdbx_strand_id
1 'polypeptide(L)'
;MQLLILFIGENERFDQNQLVDMAKNIPGVENVREGEFVDSILEFEFSEGEDFTTVRLSGDRETISISGLGDASFKIALSIQKHYPQPIIAVDSDYSFELVLDKINSLEKLRQKILESSYQTVN
;
A
#
# COMPACT_ATOMS: atom_id res chain seq x y z
N MET A 1 -2.14 -13.64 -8.85
CA MET A 1 -2.75 -12.69 -7.89
C MET A 1 -1.85 -11.48 -7.90
N GLN A 2 -2.38 -10.33 -8.30
CA GLN A 2 -1.58 -9.09 -8.35
C GLN A 2 -1.49 -8.49 -6.95
N LEU A 3 -0.33 -7.94 -6.62
CA LEU A 3 -0.08 -7.24 -5.36
C LEU A 3 0.41 -5.83 -5.67
N LEU A 4 -0.07 -4.87 -4.90
CA LEU A 4 0.58 -3.58 -4.75
C LEU A 4 1.59 -3.68 -3.61
N ILE A 5 2.86 -3.46 -3.91
CA ILE A 5 3.97 -3.49 -2.96
C ILE A 5 4.36 -2.06 -2.63
N LEU A 6 4.43 -1.73 -1.34
CA LEU A 6 4.90 -0.45 -0.83
C LEU A 6 6.23 -0.62 -0.11
N PHE A 7 7.16 0.32 -0.32
CA PHE A 7 8.41 0.44 0.43
C PHE A 7 8.84 1.91 0.52
N ILE A 8 9.70 2.23 1.48
CA ILE A 8 10.11 3.63 1.79
C ILE A 8 11.60 3.91 1.53
N GLY A 9 12.33 2.93 0.99
CA GLY A 9 13.75 3.04 0.67
C GLY A 9 14.50 1.74 0.89
N GLU A 10 15.73 1.67 0.41
CA GLU A 10 16.62 0.53 0.65
C GLU A 10 17.05 0.50 2.13
N ASN A 11 16.84 -0.63 2.80
CA ASN A 11 17.11 -0.81 4.24
C ASN A 11 16.28 0.08 5.19
N GLU A 12 15.24 0.74 4.67
CA GLU A 12 14.29 1.51 5.47
C GLU A 12 13.13 0.62 5.91
N ARG A 13 12.59 0.86 7.11
CA ARG A 13 11.56 0.02 7.71
C ARG A 13 10.36 0.81 8.13
N PHE A 14 9.17 0.27 7.87
CA PHE A 14 7.93 0.79 8.42
C PHE A 14 7.90 0.61 9.94
N ASP A 15 7.31 1.57 10.63
CA ASP A 15 7.01 1.46 12.05
C ASP A 15 5.69 0.70 12.22
N GLN A 16 5.77 -0.53 12.73
CA GLN A 16 4.62 -1.37 12.97
C GLN A 16 3.61 -0.72 13.92
N ASN A 17 4.07 -0.07 15.00
CA ASN A 17 3.16 0.55 15.97
C ASN A 17 2.41 1.71 15.32
N GLN A 18 3.11 2.51 14.53
CA GLN A 18 2.50 3.58 13.74
C GLN A 18 1.48 3.04 12.72
N LEU A 19 1.77 1.91 12.06
CA LEU A 19 0.83 1.27 11.14
C LEU A 19 -0.42 0.74 11.86
N VAL A 20 -0.24 0.10 13.01
CA VAL A 20 -1.34 -0.41 13.84
C VAL A 20 -2.23 0.73 14.31
N ASP A 21 -1.63 1.81 14.83
CA ASP A 21 -2.37 2.98 15.31
C ASP A 21 -3.11 3.65 14.16
N MET A 22 -2.48 3.80 13.00
CA MET A 22 -3.14 4.32 11.79
C MET A 22 -4.29 3.42 11.34
N ALA A 23 -4.07 2.11 11.24
CA ALA A 23 -5.07 1.14 10.81
C ALA A 23 -6.33 1.18 11.70
N LYS A 24 -6.16 1.28 13.02
CA LYS A 24 -7.26 1.42 13.99
C LYS A 24 -8.09 2.70 13.82
N ASN A 25 -7.57 3.71 13.13
CA ASN A 25 -8.21 5.02 12.95
C ASN A 25 -8.72 5.29 11.52
N ILE A 26 -8.48 4.38 10.57
CA ILE A 26 -9.01 4.52 9.20
C ILE A 26 -10.40 3.88 9.11
N PRO A 27 -11.46 4.64 8.77
CA PRO A 27 -12.77 4.08 8.50
C PRO A 27 -12.71 3.04 7.38
N GLY A 28 -13.30 1.86 7.60
CA GLY A 28 -13.28 0.75 6.64
C GLY A 28 -12.17 -0.26 6.86
N VAL A 29 -11.24 -0.02 7.80
CA VAL A 29 -10.29 -1.04 8.26
C VAL A 29 -10.98 -2.01 9.23
N GLU A 30 -10.75 -3.29 9.02
CA GLU A 30 -11.27 -4.39 9.82
C GLU A 30 -10.19 -5.44 10.11
N ASN A 31 -10.47 -6.36 11.04
CA ASN A 31 -9.67 -7.56 11.28
C ASN A 31 -8.16 -7.32 11.47
N VAL A 32 -7.80 -6.26 12.21
CA VAL A 32 -6.39 -5.97 12.54
C VAL A 32 -5.83 -7.07 13.43
N ARG A 33 -4.77 -7.72 12.96
CA ARG A 33 -4.09 -8.84 13.62
C ARG A 33 -2.60 -8.58 13.70
N GLU A 34 -2.08 -8.62 14.92
CA GLU A 34 -0.65 -8.49 15.22
C GLU A 34 -0.09 -9.86 15.63
N GLY A 35 1.11 -10.20 15.18
CA GLY A 35 1.78 -11.46 15.50
C GLY A 35 2.53 -12.06 14.32
N GLU A 36 3.34 -13.09 14.55
CA GLU A 36 4.08 -13.75 13.48
C GLU A 36 3.16 -14.67 12.66
N PHE A 37 2.98 -14.32 11.39
CA PHE A 37 2.37 -15.11 10.33
C PHE A 37 3.46 -15.50 9.33
N VAL A 38 3.14 -16.39 8.38
CA VAL A 38 4.07 -16.69 7.28
C VAL A 38 4.41 -15.38 6.55
N ASP A 39 5.67 -14.97 6.66
CA ASP A 39 6.28 -13.76 6.06
C ASP A 39 5.66 -12.41 6.45
N SER A 40 4.79 -12.36 7.46
CA SER A 40 4.06 -11.14 7.86
C SER A 40 3.97 -11.01 9.38
N ILE A 41 4.04 -9.79 9.91
CA ILE A 41 3.91 -9.52 11.36
C ILE A 41 2.69 -8.67 11.73
N LEU A 42 2.00 -8.13 10.72
CA LEU A 42 0.78 -7.36 10.86
C LEU A 42 -0.08 -7.63 9.63
N GLU A 43 -1.36 -7.92 9.84
CA GLU A 43 -2.35 -8.05 8.79
C GLU A 43 -3.61 -7.30 9.16
N PHE A 44 -4.23 -6.62 8.19
CA PHE A 44 -5.58 -6.08 8.34
C PHE A 44 -6.30 -6.05 7.00
N GLU A 45 -7.62 -5.94 7.05
CA GLU A 45 -8.48 -5.82 5.88
C GLU A 45 -8.93 -4.37 5.73
N PHE A 46 -9.16 -3.94 4.49
CA PHE A 46 -9.73 -2.64 4.19
C PHE A 46 -10.80 -2.75 3.12
N SER A 47 -11.96 -2.15 3.38
CA SER A 47 -13.11 -2.13 2.50
C SER A 47 -13.42 -0.72 2.03
N GLU A 48 -13.66 -0.58 0.74
CA GLU A 48 -14.14 0.65 0.11
C GLU A 48 -15.33 0.34 -0.80
N GLY A 49 -16.54 0.67 -0.33
CA GLY A 49 -17.76 0.32 -1.06
C GLY A 49 -17.91 -1.20 -1.17
N GLU A 50 -17.90 -1.73 -2.39
CA GLU A 50 -17.96 -3.16 -2.68
C GLU A 50 -16.58 -3.81 -2.90
N ASP A 51 -15.50 -3.01 -2.91
CA ASP A 51 -14.13 -3.48 -3.10
C ASP A 51 -13.45 -3.76 -1.76
N PHE A 52 -12.59 -4.76 -1.72
CA PHE A 52 -11.90 -5.20 -0.51
C PHE A 52 -10.43 -5.52 -0.81
N THR A 53 -9.58 -5.31 0.19
CA THR A 53 -8.17 -5.69 0.11
C THR A 53 -7.64 -6.17 1.46
N THR A 54 -6.62 -7.01 1.42
CA THR A 54 -5.83 -7.39 2.60
C THR A 54 -4.46 -6.72 2.52
N VAL A 55 -4.07 -6.07 3.61
CA VAL A 55 -2.79 -5.40 3.80
C VAL A 55 -1.93 -6.20 4.77
N ARG A 56 -0.67 -6.44 4.41
CA ARG A 56 0.30 -7.19 5.22
C ARG A 56 1.61 -6.44 5.32
N LEU A 57 2.18 -6.33 6.53
CA LEU A 57 3.54 -5.86 6.75
C LEU A 57 4.48 -7.06 6.82
N SER A 58 5.54 -7.06 6.02
CA SER A 58 6.54 -8.13 6.02
C SER A 58 7.26 -8.26 7.37
N GLY A 59 7.77 -9.45 7.68
CA GLY A 59 8.46 -9.71 8.96
C GLY A 59 9.73 -8.87 9.19
N ASP A 60 10.42 -8.48 8.13
CA ASP A 60 11.55 -7.52 8.18
C ASP A 60 11.11 -6.05 8.28
N ARG A 61 9.81 -5.78 8.07
CA ARG A 61 9.17 -4.46 8.02
C ARG A 61 9.59 -3.58 6.86
N GLU A 62 10.25 -4.13 5.85
CA GLU A 62 10.73 -3.35 4.70
C GLU A 62 9.65 -3.14 3.64
N THR A 63 8.62 -4.00 3.63
CA THR A 63 7.56 -3.96 2.62
C THR A 63 6.16 -4.07 3.22
N ILE A 64 5.21 -3.38 2.60
CA ILE A 64 3.78 -3.62 2.81
C ILE A 64 3.23 -4.20 1.51
N SER A 65 2.60 -5.37 1.59
CA SER A 65 1.90 -6.00 0.49
C SER A 65 0.40 -5.76 0.62
N ILE A 66 -0.23 -5.26 -0.44
CA ILE A 66 -1.67 -5.00 -0.52
C ILE A 66 -2.23 -5.84 -1.66
N SER A 67 -3.32 -6.57 -1.39
CA SER A 67 -3.89 -7.50 -2.37
C SER A 67 -4.68 -6.76 -3.45
N GLY A 68 -4.36 -7.01 -4.71
CA GLY A 68 -5.05 -6.40 -5.85
C GLY A 68 -4.59 -4.97 -6.18
N LEU A 69 -5.20 -4.42 -7.24
CA LEU A 69 -4.95 -3.09 -7.80
C LEU A 69 -6.28 -2.31 -7.98
N GLY A 70 -7.25 -2.59 -7.11
CA GLY A 70 -8.57 -1.93 -7.06
C GLY A 70 -8.59 -0.64 -6.24
N ASP A 71 -9.77 -0.06 -6.09
CA ASP A 71 -9.99 1.20 -5.37
C ASP A 71 -9.63 1.08 -3.89
N ALA A 72 -9.97 -0.04 -3.26
CA ALA A 72 -9.62 -0.32 -1.88
C ALA A 72 -8.09 -0.31 -1.70
N SER A 73 -7.37 -1.01 -2.59
CA SER A 73 -5.90 -1.10 -2.56
C SER A 73 -5.22 0.25 -2.72
N PHE A 74 -5.68 1.08 -3.66
CA PHE A 74 -5.10 2.39 -3.90
C PHE A 74 -5.48 3.40 -2.83
N LYS A 75 -6.70 3.36 -2.30
CA LYS A 75 -7.11 4.26 -1.21
C LYS A 75 -6.34 3.97 0.07
N ILE A 76 -6.15 2.70 0.42
CA ILE A 76 -5.40 2.37 1.62
C ILE A 76 -3.92 2.76 1.45
N ALA A 77 -3.31 2.53 0.28
CA ALA A 77 -1.94 2.97 0.00
C ALA A 77 -1.77 4.50 0.15
N LEU A 78 -2.70 5.29 -0.41
CA LEU A 78 -2.70 6.75 -0.25
C LEU A 78 -2.94 7.18 1.21
N SER A 79 -3.73 6.41 1.96
CA SER A 79 -3.98 6.70 3.37
C SER A 79 -2.76 6.39 4.24
N ILE A 80 -2.01 5.34 3.92
CA ILE A 80 -0.71 5.03 4.55
C ILE A 80 0.27 6.18 4.28
N GLN A 81 0.42 6.64 3.03
CA GLN A 81 1.30 7.77 2.70
C GLN A 81 1.00 9.03 3.52
N LYS A 82 -0.27 9.35 3.79
CA LYS A 82 -0.64 10.53 4.60
C LYS A 82 -0.12 10.47 6.04
N HIS A 83 0.14 9.27 6.55
CA HIS A 83 0.64 9.07 7.91
C HIS A 83 2.16 8.92 7.97
N TYR A 84 2.84 8.81 6.83
CA TYR A 84 4.28 8.62 6.76
C TYR A 84 4.99 9.88 6.22
N PRO A 85 6.04 10.37 6.91
CA PRO A 85 6.77 11.56 6.46
C PRO A 85 7.68 11.26 5.26
N GLN A 86 8.12 10.01 5.10
CA GLN A 86 8.91 9.61 3.92
C GLN A 86 8.00 9.38 2.70
N PRO A 87 8.50 9.66 1.49
CA PRO A 87 7.84 9.23 0.27
C PRO A 87 7.77 7.70 0.20
N ILE A 88 6.56 7.17 0.07
CA ILE A 88 6.30 5.77 -0.19
C ILE A 88 6.35 5.53 -1.69
N ILE A 89 7.11 4.51 -2.09
CA ILE A 89 7.14 4.00 -3.45
C ILE A 89 6.15 2.85 -3.53
N ALA A 90 5.32 2.86 -4.57
CA ALA A 90 4.32 1.85 -4.86
C ALA A 90 4.63 1.18 -6.19
N VAL A 91 4.73 -0.15 -6.17
CA VAL A 91 5.07 -0.99 -7.32
C VAL A 91 4.03 -2.08 -7.48
N ASP A 92 3.60 -2.33 -8.71
CA ASP A 92 2.85 -3.55 -9.04
C ASP A 92 3.80 -4.76 -9.05
N SER A 93 3.38 -5.88 -8.47
CA SER A 93 4.14 -7.14 -8.48
C SER A 93 4.49 -7.64 -9.88
N ASP A 94 3.71 -7.26 -10.90
CA ASP A 94 4.01 -7.57 -12.32
C ASP A 94 4.91 -6.50 -12.97
N TYR A 95 5.41 -5.53 -12.20
CA TYR A 95 6.23 -4.40 -12.62
C TYR A 95 5.61 -3.57 -13.74
N SER A 96 4.27 -3.47 -13.79
CA SER A 96 3.58 -2.65 -14.79
C SER A 96 3.65 -1.15 -14.51
N PHE A 97 3.93 -0.76 -13.26
CA PHE A 97 4.20 0.61 -12.84
C PHE A 97 5.07 0.68 -11.58
N GLU A 98 5.72 1.82 -11.41
CA GLU A 98 6.39 2.26 -10.19
C GLU A 98 6.08 3.75 -9.99
N LEU A 99 5.57 4.13 -8.81
CA LEU A 99 5.12 5.50 -8.53
C LEU A 99 5.49 5.92 -7.11
N VAL A 100 5.86 7.20 -6.95
CA VAL A 100 6.02 7.83 -5.63
C VAL A 100 4.70 8.48 -5.20
N LEU A 101 4.19 8.10 -4.03
CA LEU A 101 2.84 8.48 -3.58
C LEU A 101 2.74 9.88 -2.95
N ASP A 102 3.83 10.46 -2.46
CA ASP A 102 3.88 11.72 -1.69
C ASP A 102 3.05 12.88 -2.30
N LYS A 103 3.07 13.02 -3.63
CA LYS A 103 2.37 14.12 -4.35
C LYS A 103 1.03 13.72 -4.93
N ILE A 104 0.55 12.52 -4.63
CA ILE A 104 -0.71 11.96 -5.14
C ILE A 104 -1.76 12.05 -4.02
N ASN A 105 -2.74 12.92 -4.19
CA ASN A 105 -3.73 13.24 -3.16
C ASN A 105 -5.13 12.70 -3.45
N SER A 106 -5.33 12.02 -4.59
CA SER A 106 -6.61 11.44 -4.99
C SER A 106 -6.42 10.17 -5.80
N LEU A 107 -7.43 9.30 -5.78
CA LEU A 107 -7.48 8.11 -6.62
C LEU A 107 -7.41 8.43 -8.11
N GLU A 108 -8.12 9.46 -8.55
CA GLU A 108 -8.14 9.86 -9.96
C GLU A 108 -6.72 10.21 -10.45
N LYS A 109 -5.99 11.01 -9.65
CA LYS A 109 -4.60 11.37 -9.96
C LYS A 109 -3.68 10.16 -9.93
N LEU A 110 -3.90 9.22 -9.02
CA LEU A 110 -3.14 7.96 -8.96
C LEU A 110 -3.33 7.16 -10.25
N ARG A 111 -4.58 6.93 -10.67
CA ARG A 111 -4.90 6.20 -11.90
C ARG A 111 -4.31 6.88 -13.13
N GLN A 112 -4.40 8.21 -13.20
CA GLN A 112 -3.76 8.97 -14.27
C GLN A 112 -2.25 8.71 -14.31
N LYS A 113 -1.58 8.70 -13.16
CA LYS A 113 -0.14 8.42 -13.07
C LYS A 113 0.23 7.00 -13.47
N ILE A 114 -0.59 6.01 -13.11
CA ILE A 114 -0.40 4.62 -13.57
C ILE A 114 -0.47 4.57 -15.10
N LEU A 115 -1.51 5.15 -15.69
CA LEU A 115 -1.66 5.19 -17.15
C LEU A 115 -0.44 5.85 -17.81
N GLU A 116 -0.01 7.02 -17.33
CA GLU A 116 1.19 7.71 -17.82
C GLU A 116 2.46 6.84 -17.74
N SER A 117 2.64 6.07 -16.66
CA SER A 117 3.79 5.19 -16.49
C SER A 117 3.81 4.01 -17.46
N SER A 118 2.65 3.40 -17.74
CA SER A 118 2.54 2.27 -18.67
C SER A 118 2.82 2.67 -20.13
N TYR A 119 2.66 3.95 -20.49
CA TYR A 119 3.00 4.46 -21.83
C TYR A 119 4.51 4.74 -22.02
N GLN A 120 5.30 4.82 -20.95
CA GLN A 120 6.75 5.09 -21.06
C GLN A 120 7.57 3.84 -21.39
N THR A 121 7.03 2.63 -21.16
CA THR A 121 7.72 1.36 -21.41
C THR A 121 7.68 0.90 -22.87
N VAL A 122 7.07 1.68 -23.78
CA VAL A 122 6.82 1.31 -25.19
C VAL A 122 7.57 2.18 -26.21
N ASN A 123 8.56 2.99 -25.78
CA ASN A 123 9.41 3.76 -26.71
C ASN A 123 10.89 3.45 -26.54
#